data_AF-A0A7C2EHV8-F1
#
_entry.id   AF-A0A7C2EHV8-F1
#
_cell.length_a   1.000
_cell.length_b   1.000
_cell.length_c   1.000
_cell.angle_alpha   90.00
_cell.angle_beta   90.00
_cell.angle_gamma   90.00
#
_symmetry.space_group_name_H-M   'P 1'
#
loop_
_entity.id
_entity.type
_entity.pdbx_description
1 polymer ?
#
loop_
_entity_poly.entity_id
_entity_poly.type
_entity_poly.pdbx_seq_one_letter_code
_entity_poly.pdbx_strand_id
1 'polypeptide(L)'
;MENRRSDLKAKVEAERRQKKAEPMWFYDEIDEQWHNFRRDSRQIEKEYSELRVELRDAETALRTNPGDEYYQGRVKYLRKRLGDLERQAPWISAEVPVEVLLWGVPHG
;
A
#
# COMPACT_ATOMS: atom_id res chain seq x y z
N MET A 1 34.75 -20.09 -40.56
CA MET A 1 34.44 -20.26 -39.11
C MET A 1 33.31 -19.34 -38.62
N GLU A 2 32.84 -18.37 -39.42
CA GLU A 2 31.77 -17.43 -39.03
C GLU A 2 30.39 -18.06 -38.80
N ASN A 3 29.96 -19.04 -39.61
CA ASN A 3 28.63 -19.64 -39.51
C ASN A 3 28.32 -20.28 -38.14
N ARG A 4 29.31 -20.85 -37.45
CA ARG A 4 29.08 -21.46 -36.12
C ARG A 4 28.79 -20.42 -35.04
N ARG A 5 29.29 -19.19 -35.18
CA ARG A 5 29.09 -18.10 -34.20
C ARG A 5 27.73 -17.42 -34.37
N SER A 6 27.21 -17.31 -35.61
CA SER A 6 25.85 -16.78 -35.83
C SER A 6 24.78 -17.75 -35.31
N ASP A 7 24.97 -19.05 -35.52
CA ASP A 7 24.05 -20.07 -35.03
C ASP A 7 24.02 -20.15 -33.50
N LEU A 8 25.18 -19.99 -32.85
CA LEU A 8 25.26 -19.92 -31.40
C LEU A 8 24.54 -18.71 -30.83
N LYS A 9 24.66 -17.54 -31.48
CA LYS A 9 23.92 -16.34 -31.06
C LYS A 9 22.40 -16.53 -31.20
N ALA A 10 21.96 -17.08 -32.32
CA ALA A 10 20.55 -17.35 -32.56
C ALA A 10 19.96 -18.34 -31.54
N LYS A 11 20.72 -19.38 -31.17
CA LYS A 11 20.31 -20.34 -30.12
C LYS A 11 20.20 -19.71 -28.74
N VAL A 12 21.19 -18.89 -28.36
CA VAL A 12 21.16 -18.18 -27.07
C VAL A 12 20.01 -17.18 -27.01
N GLU A 13 19.69 -16.52 -28.12
CA GLU A 13 18.58 -15.57 -28.19
C GLU A 13 17.22 -16.28 -28.13
N ALA A 14 17.10 -17.45 -28.76
CA ALA A 14 15.93 -18.31 -28.65
C ALA A 14 15.73 -18.85 -27.22
N GLU A 15 16.78 -19.33 -26.56
CA GLU A 15 16.73 -19.74 -25.14
C GLU A 15 16.32 -18.59 -24.21
N ARG A 16 16.85 -17.38 -24.45
CA ARG A 16 16.46 -16.19 -23.66
C ARG A 16 15.00 -15.83 -23.85
N ARG A 17 14.47 -15.94 -25.08
CA ARG A 17 13.04 -15.72 -25.35
C ARG A 17 12.18 -16.80 -24.69
N GLN A 18 12.63 -18.05 -24.68
CA GLN A 18 11.92 -19.16 -24.06
C GLN A 18 11.88 -19.01 -22.52
N LYS A 19 13.02 -18.68 -21.89
CA LYS A 19 13.07 -18.35 -20.45
C LYS A 19 12.28 -17.12 -20.04
N LYS A 20 12.12 -16.14 -20.94
CA LYS A 20 11.27 -14.95 -20.70
C LYS A 20 9.77 -15.26 -20.86
N ALA A 21 9.44 -16.32 -21.61
CA ALA A 21 8.08 -16.79 -21.81
C ALA A 21 7.64 -17.85 -20.77
N GLU A 22 8.59 -18.44 -20.03
CA GLU A 22 8.28 -19.20 -18.83
C GLU A 22 7.67 -18.24 -17.79
N PRO A 23 6.45 -18.51 -17.28
CA PRO A 23 5.85 -17.74 -16.21
C PRO A 23 6.82 -17.76 -15.04
N MET A 24 7.27 -16.59 -14.61
CA MET A 24 8.10 -16.45 -13.42
C MET A 24 7.16 -16.56 -12.22
N TRP A 25 6.60 -17.75 -12.02
CA TRP A 25 5.51 -18.08 -11.09
C TRP A 25 5.72 -17.54 -9.67
N PHE A 26 6.98 -17.44 -9.24
CA PHE A 26 7.37 -16.87 -7.94
C PHE A 26 7.05 -15.35 -7.80
N TYR A 27 7.05 -14.60 -8.90
CA TYR A 27 6.75 -13.16 -8.93
C TYR A 27 5.29 -12.89 -9.30
N ASP A 28 4.69 -13.74 -10.15
CA ASP A 28 3.30 -13.57 -10.60
C ASP A 28 2.29 -13.67 -9.41
N GLU A 29 2.56 -14.52 -8.41
CA GLU A 29 1.71 -14.67 -7.23
C GLU A 29 1.75 -13.46 -6.27
N ILE A 30 2.91 -12.79 -6.18
CA ILE A 30 3.07 -11.58 -5.35
C ILE A 30 2.32 -10.41 -5.99
N ASP A 31 2.34 -10.32 -7.32
CA ASP A 31 1.63 -9.28 -8.07
C ASP A 31 0.10 -9.39 -7.91
N GLU A 32 -0.47 -10.60 -7.96
CA GLU A 32 -1.91 -10.78 -7.76
C GLU A 32 -2.34 -10.45 -6.32
N GLN A 33 -1.57 -10.90 -5.32
CA GLN A 33 -1.83 -10.57 -3.91
C GLN A 33 -1.72 -9.06 -3.66
N TRP A 34 -0.73 -8.40 -4.27
CA TRP A 34 -0.58 -6.96 -4.20
C TRP A 34 -1.76 -6.21 -4.81
N HIS A 35 -2.19 -6.60 -6.01
CA HIS A 35 -3.33 -5.98 -6.67
C HIS A 35 -4.64 -6.14 -5.89
N ASN A 36 -4.87 -7.34 -5.34
CA ASN A 36 -6.03 -7.59 -4.48
C ASN A 36 -5.96 -6.73 -3.21
N PHE A 37 -4.81 -6.71 -2.52
CA PHE A 37 -4.61 -5.86 -1.36
C PHE A 37 -4.85 -4.38 -1.67
N ARG A 38 -4.26 -3.84 -2.74
CA ARG A 38 -4.44 -2.43 -3.13
C ARG A 38 -5.89 -2.10 -3.50
N ARG A 39 -6.62 -3.03 -4.13
CA ARG A 39 -8.04 -2.85 -4.42
C ARG A 39 -8.84 -2.74 -3.12
N ASP A 40 -8.57 -3.63 -2.18
CA ASP A 40 -9.35 -3.76 -0.95
C ASP A 40 -8.97 -2.67 0.08
N SER A 41 -7.70 -2.26 0.12
CA SER A 41 -7.17 -1.25 1.05
C SER A 41 -7.51 0.18 0.65
N ARG A 42 -7.79 0.44 -0.63
CA ARG A 42 -8.01 1.79 -1.14
C ARG A 42 -9.16 2.51 -0.46
N GLN A 43 -10.25 1.80 -0.15
CA GLN A 43 -11.42 2.42 0.47
C GLN A 43 -11.12 2.87 1.90
N ILE A 44 -10.40 2.05 2.67
CA ILE A 44 -10.06 2.37 4.06
C ILE A 44 -8.98 3.45 4.15
N GLU A 45 -7.99 3.45 3.25
CA GLU A 45 -6.97 4.51 3.14
C GLU A 45 -7.60 5.86 2.78
N LYS A 46 -8.60 5.85 1.90
CA LYS A 46 -9.37 7.04 1.52
C LYS A 46 -10.15 7.57 2.72
N GLU A 47 -10.93 6.71 3.39
CA GLU A 47 -11.70 7.10 4.59
C GLU A 47 -10.78 7.69 5.66
N TYR A 48 -9.65 7.04 5.94
CA TYR A 48 -8.67 7.52 6.91
C TYR A 48 -8.14 8.93 6.56
N SER A 49 -7.80 9.16 5.28
CA SER A 49 -7.29 10.45 4.81
C SER A 49 -8.35 11.55 4.93
N GLU A 50 -9.60 11.26 4.56
CA GLU A 50 -10.72 12.20 4.68
C GLU A 50 -10.98 12.56 6.15
N LEU A 51 -11.01 11.57 7.04
CA LEU A 51 -11.21 11.79 8.47
C LEU A 51 -10.09 12.62 9.12
N ARG A 52 -8.84 12.51 8.66
CA ARG A 52 -7.73 13.36 9.14
C ARG A 52 -7.89 14.81 8.74
N VAL A 53 -8.39 15.08 7.53
CA VAL A 53 -8.71 16.43 7.09
C VAL A 53 -9.85 17.00 7.93
N GLU A 54 -10.93 16.25 8.09
CA GLU A 54 -12.07 16.68 8.92
C GLU A 54 -11.67 16.93 10.37
N LEU A 55 -10.80 16.09 10.94
CA LEU A 55 -10.31 16.28 12.31
C LEU A 55 -9.52 17.58 12.42
N ARG A 56 -8.62 17.85 11.47
CA ARG A 56 -7.85 19.10 11.44
C ARG A 56 -8.76 20.32 11.37
N ASP A 57 -9.80 20.27 10.55
CA ASP A 57 -10.74 21.38 10.39
C ASP A 57 -11.59 21.58 11.66
N ALA A 58 -12.08 20.49 12.26
CA ALA A 58 -12.81 20.54 13.52
C ALA A 58 -11.93 21.06 14.68
N GLU A 59 -10.67 20.65 14.76
CA GLU A 59 -9.72 21.17 15.75
C GLU A 59 -9.42 22.65 15.53
N THR A 60 -9.34 23.10 14.27
CA THR A 60 -9.14 24.51 13.93
C THR A 60 -10.35 25.36 14.30
N ALA A 61 -11.56 24.86 14.03
CA ALA A 61 -12.80 25.49 14.45
C ALA A 61 -12.91 25.57 15.98
N LEU A 62 -12.54 24.49 16.68
CA LEU A 62 -12.52 24.47 18.15
C LEU A 62 -11.48 25.44 18.75
N ARG A 63 -10.31 25.63 18.10
CA ARG A 63 -9.36 26.67 18.54
C ARG A 63 -9.94 28.08 18.41
N THR A 64 -10.74 28.32 17.38
CA THR A 64 -11.42 29.59 17.16
C THR A 64 -12.55 29.81 18.18
N ASN A 65 -13.27 28.75 18.54
CA ASN A 65 -14.34 28.79 19.54
C ASN A 65 -14.24 27.62 20.55
N PRO A 66 -13.44 27.75 21.62
CA PRO A 66 -13.14 26.64 22.54
C PRO A 66 -14.34 26.10 23.33
N GLY A 67 -15.41 26.90 23.47
CA GLY A 67 -16.61 26.54 24.22
C GLY A 67 -17.66 25.80 23.39
N ASP A 68 -17.40 25.55 22.10
CA ASP A 68 -18.37 24.93 21.22
C ASP A 68 -18.48 23.42 21.46
N GLU A 69 -19.54 23.00 22.15
CA GLU A 69 -19.83 21.60 22.46
C GLU A 69 -19.92 20.72 21.21
N TYR A 70 -20.37 21.27 20.08
CA TYR A 70 -20.46 20.54 18.82
C TYR A 70 -19.07 20.14 18.33
N TYR A 71 -18.12 21.09 18.26
CA TYR A 71 -16.76 20.79 17.82
C TYR A 71 -16.00 19.92 18.82
N GLN A 72 -16.24 20.08 20.13
CA GLN A 72 -15.67 19.17 21.14
C GLN A 72 -16.14 17.72 20.93
N GLY A 73 -17.45 17.52 20.74
CA GLY A 73 -18.02 16.20 20.44
C GLY A 73 -17.51 15.63 19.12
N ARG A 74 -17.42 16.46 18.07
CA ARG A 74 -16.93 16.06 16.75
C ARG A 74 -15.47 15.62 16.80
N VAL A 75 -14.58 16.39 17.43
CA VAL A 75 -13.16 16.05 17.61
C VAL A 75 -13.02 14.72 18.38
N LYS A 76 -13.78 14.54 19.46
CA LYS A 76 -13.75 13.30 20.25
C LYS A 76 -14.17 12.09 19.40
N TYR A 77 -15.24 12.22 18.62
CA TYR A 77 -15.71 11.18 17.71
C TYR A 77 -14.68 10.84 16.63
N LEU A 78 -14.14 11.85 15.94
CA LEU A 78 -13.19 11.68 14.85
C LEU A 78 -11.89 11.01 15.32
N ARG A 79 -11.36 11.41 16.49
CA ARG A 79 -10.19 10.75 17.10
C ARG A 79 -10.46 9.28 17.42
N LYS A 80 -11.64 8.96 17.96
CA LYS A 80 -12.02 7.57 18.21
C LYS A 80 -12.09 6.77 16.91
N ARG A 81 -12.76 7.31 15.88
CA ARG A 81 -12.91 6.64 14.59
C ARG A 81 -11.55 6.39 13.92
N LEU A 82 -10.65 7.36 13.91
CA LEU A 82 -9.29 7.19 13.40
C LEU A 82 -8.55 6.09 14.17
N GLY A 83 -8.60 6.10 15.51
CA GLY A 83 -7.98 5.05 16.31
C GLY A 83 -8.57 3.66 16.07
N ASP A 84 -9.87 3.56 15.77
CA ASP A 84 -10.50 2.29 15.40
C ASP A 84 -10.02 1.81 14.02
N LEU A 85 -9.87 2.71 13.05
CA LEU A 85 -9.30 2.40 11.73
C LEU A 85 -7.83 1.96 11.83
N GLU A 86 -7.02 2.62 12.65
CA GLU A 86 -5.61 2.26 12.87
C GLU A 86 -5.46 0.89 13.52
N ARG A 87 -6.40 0.48 14.38
CA ARG A 87 -6.44 -0.89 14.93
C ARG A 87 -6.87 -1.92 13.90
N GLN A 88 -7.82 -1.57 13.03
CA GLN A 88 -8.32 -2.48 11.98
C GLN A 88 -7.30 -2.65 10.85
N ALA A 89 -6.60 -1.58 10.49
CA ALA A 89 -5.65 -1.53 9.39
C ALA A 89 -4.35 -0.82 9.82
N PRO A 90 -3.47 -1.53 10.55
CA PRO A 90 -2.24 -0.94 11.12
C PRO A 90 -1.26 -0.36 10.10
N TRP A 91 -1.31 -0.83 8.85
CA TRP A 91 -0.43 -0.34 7.79
C TRP A 91 -0.69 1.11 7.41
N ILE A 92 -1.88 1.65 7.71
CA ILE A 92 -2.26 3.01 7.30
C ILE A 92 -1.52 4.07 8.11
N SER A 93 -1.15 3.77 9.36
CA SER A 93 -0.39 4.67 10.25
C SER A 93 1.07 4.25 10.44
N ALA A 94 1.54 3.26 9.67
CA ALA A 94 2.89 2.75 9.81
C ALA A 94 3.96 3.73 9.31
N GLU A 95 5.10 3.73 9.98
CA GLU A 95 6.27 4.53 9.59
C GLU A 95 7.09 3.88 8.45
N VAL A 96 6.77 2.63 8.11
CA VAL A 96 7.44 1.84 7.07
C VAL A 96 6.50 1.58 5.89
N PRO A 97 7.02 1.36 4.68
CA PRO A 97 6.21 0.96 3.54
C PRO A 97 5.39 -0.30 3.85
N VAL A 98 4.16 -0.35 3.34
CA VAL A 98 3.22 -1.45 3.60
C VAL A 98 3.75 -2.81 3.10
N GLU A 99 4.57 -2.78 2.05
CA GLU A 99 5.20 -3.96 1.48
C GLU A 99 6.16 -4.61 2.47
N VAL A 100 6.86 -3.80 3.28
CA VAL A 100 7.76 -4.28 4.34
C VAL A 100 6.97 -4.89 5.48
N LEU A 101 5.79 -4.36 5.80
CA LEU A 101 4.92 -4.93 6.84
C LEU A 101 4.30 -6.26 6.44
N LEU A 102 3.89 -6.40 5.18
CA LEU A 102 3.14 -7.56 4.70
C LEU A 102 4.05 -8.68 4.18
N TRP A 103 5.14 -8.33 3.51
CA TRP A 103 6.04 -9.30 2.84
C TRP A 103 7.51 -9.13 3.20
N GLY A 104 7.85 -8.23 4.12
CA GLY A 104 9.21 -8.16 4.66
C GLY A 104 9.56 -9.47 5.36
N VAL A 105 10.69 -10.06 5.02
CA VAL A 105 11.26 -11.17 5.80
C VAL A 105 11.54 -10.62 7.21
N PRO A 106 11.13 -11.30 8.29
CA PRO A 106 11.48 -10.86 9.63
C PRO A 106 13.01 -10.88 9.72
N HIS A 107 13.63 -9.71 9.66
CA HIS A 107 15.07 -9.58 9.84
C HIS A 107 15.38 -9.87 11.31
N GLY A 108 15.90 -11.07 11.56
CA GLY A 108 16.52 -11.51 12.81
C GLY A 108 17.99 -11.77 12.57
#